data_AF-A0A7J2UQZ9-F1
#
_entry.id   AF-A0A7J2UQZ9-F1
#
_cell.length_a   1.000
_cell.length_b   1.000
_cell.length_c   1.000
_cell.angle_alpha   90.00
_cell.angle_beta   90.00
_cell.angle_gamma   90.00
#
_symmetry.space_group_name_H-M   'P 1'
#
loop_
_entity.id
_entity.type
_entity.pdbx_description
1 polymer ?
#
loop_
_entity_poly.entity_id
_entity_poly.type
_entity_poly.pdbx_seq_one_letter_code
_entity_poly.pdbx_strand_id
1 'polypeptide(L)'
;MRVVDLGECSPTERKRLLARSEVRISSVIPRVRRIVEDVRRRGDVALLDFTRRFDGVSMRRDQIRVSEAEIERACSSLPKRTLRALRSLANAIRRFHRMQLP
;
A
#
# COMPACT_ATOMS: atom_id res chain seq x y z
N MET A 1 -21.52 -12.02 -14.71
CA MET A 1 -21.49 -10.55 -14.52
C MET A 1 -22.93 -10.05 -14.61
N ARG A 2 -23.44 -9.30 -13.64
CA ARG A 2 -24.83 -8.79 -13.65
C ARG A 2 -24.84 -7.38 -14.26
N VAL A 3 -25.62 -7.18 -15.30
CA VAL A 3 -25.91 -5.85 -15.87
C VAL A 3 -27.21 -5.35 -15.23
N VAL A 4 -27.25 -4.06 -14.86
CA VAL A 4 -28.39 -3.45 -14.18
C VAL A 4 -28.67 -2.09 -14.82
N ASP A 5 -29.92 -1.80 -15.15
CA ASP A 5 -30.37 -0.44 -15.49
C ASP A 5 -30.64 0.33 -14.19
N LEU A 6 -29.89 1.41 -13.96
CA LEU A 6 -30.04 2.23 -12.77
C LEU A 6 -31.35 3.04 -12.74
N GLY A 7 -31.97 3.28 -13.90
CA GLY A 7 -33.26 3.98 -14.02
C GLY A 7 -34.44 3.13 -13.57
N GLU A 8 -34.34 1.81 -13.71
CA GLU A 8 -35.37 0.85 -13.30
C GLU A 8 -35.19 0.33 -11.87
N CYS A 9 -34.08 0.69 -11.21
CA CYS A 9 -33.80 0.27 -9.84
C CYS A 9 -34.73 0.97 -8.84
N SER A 10 -35.20 0.20 -7.85
CA SER A 10 -35.78 0.79 -6.64
C SER A 10 -34.76 1.72 -5.95
N PRO A 11 -35.20 2.77 -5.23
CA PRO A 11 -34.30 3.65 -4.47
C PRO A 11 -33.36 2.88 -3.54
N THR A 12 -33.85 1.80 -2.91
CA THR A 12 -33.07 0.92 -2.03
C THR A 12 -32.01 0.13 -2.78
N GLU A 13 -32.35 -0.45 -3.94
CA GLU A 13 -31.39 -1.18 -4.76
C GLU A 13 -30.33 -0.24 -5.33
N ARG A 14 -30.74 0.93 -5.83
CA ARG A 14 -29.83 1.97 -6.33
C ARG A 14 -28.87 2.43 -5.24
N LYS A 15 -29.36 2.70 -4.03
CA LYS A 15 -28.50 3.05 -2.87
C LYS A 15 -27.48 1.95 -2.56
N ARG A 16 -27.89 0.68 -2.63
CA ARG A 16 -27.00 -0.46 -2.39
C ARG A 16 -25.94 -0.63 -3.48
N LEU A 17 -26.30 -0.45 -4.75
CA LEU A 17 -25.37 -0.57 -5.89
C LEU A 17 -24.35 0.58 -5.93
N LEU A 18 -24.76 1.77 -5.51
CA LEU A 18 -23.89 2.94 -5.39
C LEU A 18 -23.09 2.96 -4.08
N ALA A 19 -23.47 2.15 -3.10
CA ALA A 19 -22.68 1.98 -1.91
C ALA A 19 -21.33 1.37 -2.31
N ARG A 20 -20.24 2.02 -1.91
CA ARG A 20 -18.92 1.38 -1.98
C ARG A 20 -18.97 0.13 -1.10
N SER A 21 -18.21 -0.89 -1.48
CA SER A 21 -17.91 -2.00 -0.58
C SER A 21 -17.21 -1.44 0.66
N GLU A 22 -17.99 -1.04 1.65
CA GLU A 22 -17.49 -0.61 2.93
C GLU A 22 -17.01 -1.86 3.65
N VAL A 23 -15.71 -2.16 3.53
CA VAL A 23 -15.03 -2.77 4.68
C VAL A 23 -15.42 -1.90 5.87
N ARG A 24 -16.11 -2.44 6.87
CA ARG A 24 -16.49 -1.67 8.06
C ARG A 24 -15.23 -1.16 8.74
N ILE A 25 -14.77 0.03 8.36
CA ILE A 25 -13.51 0.64 8.84
C ILE A 25 -13.54 0.67 10.37
N SER A 26 -14.70 0.96 10.95
CA SER A 26 -14.97 0.91 12.39
C SER A 26 -14.56 -0.41 13.06
N SER A 27 -14.73 -1.55 12.38
CA SER A 27 -14.37 -2.87 12.91
C SER A 27 -12.85 -3.13 12.93
N VAL A 28 -12.09 -2.43 12.07
CA VAL A 28 -10.64 -2.61 11.93
C VAL A 28 -9.87 -1.63 12.82
N ILE A 29 -10.43 -0.44 13.08
CA ILE A 29 -9.81 0.62 13.89
C ILE A 29 -9.23 0.11 15.23
N PRO A 30 -9.94 -0.68 16.06
CA PRO A 30 -9.39 -1.13 17.34
C PRO A 30 -8.14 -2.00 17.19
N ARG A 31 -8.05 -2.80 16.13
CA ARG A 31 -6.89 -3.67 15.85
C ARG A 31 -5.69 -2.84 15.40
N VAL A 32 -5.90 -1.90 14.49
CA VAL A 32 -4.84 -1.01 14.00
C VAL A 32 -4.32 -0.09 15.11
N ARG A 33 -5.21 0.42 15.96
CA ARG A 33 -4.83 1.26 17.10
C ARG A 33 -3.82 0.56 18.02
N ARG A 34 -4.04 -0.72 18.31
CA ARG A 34 -3.10 -1.54 19.11
C ARG A 34 -1.72 -1.66 18.45
N ILE A 35 -1.67 -1.88 17.13
CA ILE A 35 -0.40 -1.96 16.38
C ILE A 35 0.35 -0.63 16.50
N VAL A 36 -0.33 0.50 16.26
CA VAL A 36 0.26 1.84 16.36
C VAL A 36 0.76 2.15 17.78
N GLU A 37 -0.02 1.81 18.80
CA GLU A 37 0.36 1.98 20.20
C GLU A 37 1.57 1.13 20.59
N ASP A 38 1.64 -0.11 20.10
CA ASP A 38 2.78 -0.99 20.33
C ASP A 38 4.05 -0.48 19.66
N VAL A 39 3.97 -0.02 18.41
CA VAL A 39 5.11 0.59 17.71
C VAL A 39 5.54 1.88 18.42
N ARG A 40 4.61 2.71 18.89
CA ARG A 40 4.93 3.92 19.65
C ARG A 40 5.68 3.62 20.96
N ARG A 41 5.33 2.52 21.64
CA ARG A 41 5.94 2.14 22.92
C ARG A 41 7.24 1.35 22.78
N ARG A 42 7.33 0.46 21.78
CA ARG A 42 8.41 -0.54 21.64
C ARG A 42 9.30 -0.33 20.42
N GLY A 43 8.95 0.62 19.55
CA GLY A 43 9.72 0.95 18.34
C GLY A 43 9.97 -0.27 17.46
N ASP A 44 11.22 -0.42 17.03
CA ASP A 44 11.66 -1.48 16.11
C ASP A 44 11.38 -2.89 16.62
N VAL A 45 11.33 -3.11 17.95
CA VAL A 45 10.99 -4.43 18.50
C VAL A 45 9.57 -4.83 18.07
N ALA A 46 8.61 -3.92 18.13
CA ALA A 46 7.25 -4.19 17.66
C ALA A 46 7.21 -4.36 16.13
N LEU A 47 8.02 -3.60 15.38
CA LEU A 47 8.09 -3.75 13.93
C LEU A 47 8.57 -5.16 13.55
N LEU A 48 9.66 -5.63 14.15
CA LEU A 48 10.20 -6.97 13.91
C LEU A 48 9.20 -8.08 14.28
N ASP A 49 8.49 -7.93 15.41
CA ASP A 49 7.43 -8.87 15.81
C ASP A 49 6.29 -8.92 14.78
N PHE A 50 5.83 -7.76 14.30
CA PHE A 50 4.75 -7.68 13.32
C PHE A 50 5.18 -8.17 11.94
N THR A 51 6.39 -7.87 11.49
CA THR A 51 6.95 -8.42 10.24
C THR A 51 7.02 -9.95 10.32
N ARG A 52 7.49 -10.51 11.44
CA ARG A 52 7.51 -11.96 11.62
C ARG A 52 6.11 -12.56 11.59
N ARG A 53 5.16 -11.91 12.25
CA ARG A 53 3.78 -12.41 12.39
C ARG A 53 2.98 -12.33 11.09
N PHE A 54 3.08 -11.22 10.36
CA PHE A 54 2.23 -10.95 9.19
C PHE A 54 2.91 -11.36 7.88
N ASP A 55 4.22 -11.16 7.76
CA ASP A 55 4.96 -11.44 6.53
C ASP A 55 5.73 -12.77 6.61
N GLY A 56 5.83 -13.37 7.80
CA GLY A 56 6.57 -14.62 8.02
C GLY A 56 8.10 -14.45 7.99
N VAL A 57 8.60 -13.22 7.95
CA VAL A 57 10.03 -12.91 7.79
C VAL A 57 10.65 -12.59 9.14
N SER A 58 11.72 -13.29 9.50
CA SER A 58 12.54 -12.97 10.67
C SER A 58 13.74 -12.13 10.23
N MET A 59 13.87 -10.92 10.75
CA MET A 59 14.96 -10.00 10.39
C MET A 59 15.53 -9.32 11.62
N ARG A 60 16.74 -8.78 11.48
CA ARG A 60 17.39 -7.98 12.51
C ARG A 60 17.05 -6.50 12.36
N ARG A 61 17.26 -5.74 13.43
CA ARG A 61 17.00 -4.30 13.47
C ARG A 61 17.77 -3.52 12.39
N ASP A 62 19.02 -3.90 12.12
CA ASP A 62 19.86 -3.27 11.10
C ASP A 62 19.39 -3.54 9.66
N GLN A 63 18.47 -4.49 9.47
CA GLN A 63 17.89 -4.82 8.17
C GLN A 63 16.57 -4.09 7.88
N ILE A 64 16.05 -3.28 8.82
CA ILE A 64 14.84 -2.47 8.59
C ILE A 64 15.09 -1.44 7.49
N ARG A 65 16.30 -0.88 7.43
CA ARG A 65 16.71 0.04 6.37
C ARG A 65 17.35 -0.74 5.23
N VAL A 66 16.81 -0.60 4.03
CA VAL A 66 17.44 -1.12 2.81
C VAL A 66 18.76 -0.38 2.57
N SER A 67 19.85 -1.13 2.39
CA SER A 67 21.17 -0.59 2.11
C SER A 67 21.32 -0.17 0.65
N GLU A 68 22.23 0.77 0.38
CA GLU A 68 22.54 1.21 -0.99
C GLU A 68 22.96 0.04 -1.87
N ALA A 69 23.79 -0.87 -1.32
CA ALA A 69 24.24 -2.05 -2.02
C ALA A 69 23.08 -3.00 -2.40
N GLU A 70 22.04 -3.13 -1.57
CA GLU A 70 20.85 -3.90 -1.93
C GLU A 70 20.06 -3.23 -3.05
N ILE A 71 19.94 -1.90 -3.03
CA ILE A 71 19.28 -1.12 -4.08
C ILE A 71 20.02 -1.27 -5.41
N GLU A 72 21.34 -1.12 -5.43
CA GLU A 72 22.18 -1.26 -6.62
C GLU A 72 22.10 -2.67 -7.21
N ARG A 73 22.19 -3.69 -6.35
CA ARG A 73 22.04 -5.08 -6.77
C ARG A 73 20.67 -5.34 -7.39
N ALA A 74 19.59 -4.88 -6.74
CA ALA A 74 18.23 -5.06 -7.25
C ALA A 74 18.02 -4.31 -8.57
N CYS A 75 18.55 -3.09 -8.70
CA CYS A 75 18.48 -2.33 -9.96
C CYS A 75 19.22 -3.05 -11.09
N SER A 76 20.39 -3.62 -10.78
CA SER A 76 21.25 -4.30 -11.75
C SER A 76 20.71 -5.66 -12.18
N SER A 77 19.94 -6.34 -11.31
CA SER A 77 19.32 -7.64 -11.64
C SER A 77 18.10 -7.53 -12.56
N LEU A 78 17.58 -6.32 -12.81
CA LEU A 78 16.41 -6.12 -13.65
C LEU A 78 16.75 -6.19 -15.15
N PRO A 79 15.88 -6.78 -15.98
CA PRO A 79 16.00 -6.66 -17.43
C PRO A 79 16.00 -5.20 -17.86
N LYS A 80 16.89 -4.84 -18.80
CA LYS A 80 17.03 -3.45 -19.30
C LYS A 80 15.70 -2.83 -19.74
N ARG A 81 14.80 -3.63 -20.32
CA ARG A 81 13.45 -3.18 -20.74
C ARG A 81 12.61 -2.72 -19.54
N THR A 82 12.58 -3.50 -18.47
CA THR A 82 11.83 -3.19 -17.25
C THR A 82 12.36 -1.92 -16.59
N LEU A 83 13.69 -1.81 -16.45
CA LEU A 83 14.32 -0.62 -15.86
C LEU A 83 14.02 0.65 -16.66
N ARG A 84 14.05 0.58 -18.00
CA ARG A 84 13.66 1.69 -18.86
C ARG A 84 12.19 2.08 -18.68
N ALA A 85 11.28 1.11 -18.61
CA ALA A 85 9.86 1.36 -18.41
C ALA A 85 9.59 2.08 -17.08
N LEU A 86 10.20 1.61 -15.98
CA LEU A 86 10.09 2.24 -14.66
C LEU A 86 10.63 3.68 -14.65
N ARG A 87 11.78 3.93 -15.31
CA ARG A 87 12.35 5.28 -15.42
C ARG A 87 11.44 6.22 -16.22
N SER A 88 10.88 5.76 -17.34
CA SER A 88 9.92 6.54 -18.12
C SER A 88 8.67 6.88 -17.32
N LEU A 89 8.10 5.91 -16.59
CA LEU A 89 6.96 6.13 -15.70
C LEU A 89 7.27 7.16 -14.61
N ALA A 90 8.40 7.01 -13.93
CA ALA A 90 8.83 7.94 -12.88
C ALA A 90 8.98 9.37 -13.43
N ASN A 91 9.52 9.54 -14.63
CA ASN A 91 9.65 10.85 -15.27
C ASN A 91 8.30 11.46 -15.64
N ALA A 92 7.36 10.66 -16.18
CA ALA A 92 6.02 11.11 -16.49
C ALA A 92 5.25 11.56 -15.23
N ILE A 93 5.31 10.76 -14.15
CA ILE A 93 4.70 11.09 -12.86
C ILE A 93 5.30 12.39 -12.31
N ARG A 94 6.63 12.52 -12.28
CA ARG A 94 7.29 13.75 -11.81
C ARG A 94 6.91 14.97 -12.63
N ARG A 95 6.88 14.85 -13.96
CA ARG A 95 6.48 15.94 -14.85
C ARG A 95 5.06 16.41 -14.53
N PHE A 96 4.13 15.47 -14.36
CA PHE A 96 2.76 15.80 -14.00
C PHE A 96 2.65 16.53 -12.66
N HIS A 97 3.25 15.99 -11.61
CA HIS A 97 3.18 16.59 -10.26
C HIS A 97 3.95 17.91 -10.16
N ARG A 98 5.01 18.13 -10.95
CA ARG A 98 5.70 19.43 -11.02
C ARG A 98 4.80 20.55 -11.53
N MET A 99 3.85 20.25 -12.42
CA MET A 99 2.89 21.25 -12.90
C MET A 99 1.83 21.62 -11.86
N GLN A 100 1.78 20.90 -10.73
CA GLN A 100 0.87 21.17 -9.61
C GLN A 100 1.55 21.97 -8.48
N LEU A 101 2.82 22.32 -8.64
CA LEU A 101 3.48 23.23 -7.71
C LEU A 101 2.86 24.63 -7.88
N PRO A 102 2.60 25.34 -6.77
CA PRO A 102 2.01 26.67 -6.79
C PRO A 102 2.90 27.70 -7.51
#